data_AF-A0A7C9KFM1-F1
#
_entry.id   AF-A0A7C9KFM1-F1
#
_cell.length_a   1.000
_cell.length_b   1.000
_cell.length_c   1.000
_cell.angle_alpha   90.00
_cell.angle_beta   90.00
_cell.angle_gamma   90.00
#
_symmetry.space_group_name_H-M   'P 1'
#
loop_
_entity.id
_entity.type
_entity.pdbx_description
1 polymer ?
#
loop_
_entity_poly.entity_id
_entity_poly.type
_entity_poly.pdbx_seq_one_letter_code
_entity_poly.pdbx_strand_id
1 'polypeptide(L)'
;MPRFYGVTPVILFIFSKAMSYLRLHLMLNSMYGKPDLIQTKWKGVTFNKIQAAVSVDINALGTDINGSCGGTCGTNNTGKHCFKLPHSIRFGLTAYVNTDIHQQTIKVYIDDLLVDTVTGKGISHIIDVKTYTSGTGKICIEITGDGKPCKLRYAYNPLDEKPGATIIGVSNGTNNNYDDSVVVLNWPLS
;
A
#
# COMPACT_ATOMS: atom_id res chain seq x y z
N MET A 1 -8.66 7.45 -25.97
CA MET A 1 -7.81 7.34 -24.77
C MET A 1 -8.50 8.09 -23.64
N PRO A 2 -9.10 7.43 -22.63
CA PRO A 2 -9.68 8.18 -21.52
C PRO A 2 -8.56 8.57 -20.54
N ARG A 3 -8.37 9.88 -20.37
CA ARG A 3 -7.69 10.46 -19.21
C ARG A 3 -8.60 10.29 -18.00
N PHE A 4 -8.07 9.87 -16.86
CA PHE A 4 -8.81 9.80 -15.61
C PHE A 4 -8.29 10.87 -14.65
N TYR A 5 -9.18 11.78 -14.27
CA TYR A 5 -9.00 12.75 -13.20
C TYR A 5 -9.47 12.12 -11.88
N GLY A 6 -8.59 12.14 -10.87
CA GLY A 6 -8.91 12.25 -9.44
C GLY A 6 -9.93 11.28 -8.83
N VAL A 7 -9.56 10.02 -8.59
CA VAL A 7 -9.94 9.22 -7.40
C VAL A 7 -8.93 8.07 -7.27
N THR A 8 -8.32 7.86 -6.11
CA THR A 8 -7.40 6.74 -5.89
C THR A 8 -8.17 5.41 -5.97
N PRO A 9 -7.73 4.42 -6.76
CA PRO A 9 -8.55 3.24 -7.02
C PRO A 9 -8.64 2.28 -5.84
N VAL A 10 -9.86 1.90 -5.44
CA VAL A 10 -10.14 0.75 -4.56
C VAL A 10 -9.92 -0.54 -5.36
N ILE A 11 -8.94 -1.36 -4.95
CA ILE A 11 -8.57 -2.60 -5.64
C ILE A 11 -8.76 -3.79 -4.69
N LEU A 12 -9.66 -4.71 -5.04
CA LEU A 12 -9.84 -5.97 -4.34
C LEU A 12 -9.13 -7.09 -5.09
N PHE A 13 -8.19 -7.77 -4.43
CA PHE A 13 -7.58 -9.00 -4.90
C PHE A 13 -8.35 -10.20 -4.35
N ILE A 14 -8.93 -11.03 -5.22
CA ILE A 14 -9.55 -12.30 -4.83
C ILE A 14 -8.66 -13.43 -5.31
N PHE A 15 -8.16 -14.25 -4.39
CA PHE A 15 -7.36 -15.43 -4.65
C PHE A 15 -8.26 -16.66 -4.56
N SER A 16 -8.30 -17.44 -5.64
CA SER A 16 -9.09 -18.66 -5.72
C SER A 16 -8.26 -19.90 -5.43
N LYS A 17 -8.93 -20.96 -4.98
CA LYS A 17 -8.33 -22.29 -4.78
C LYS A 17 -7.79 -22.91 -6.08
N ALA A 18 -8.22 -22.41 -7.25
CA ALA A 18 -7.75 -22.85 -8.56
C ALA A 18 -6.41 -22.21 -8.97
N MET A 19 -5.64 -21.67 -8.01
CA MET A 19 -4.38 -20.97 -8.23
C MET A 19 -4.50 -19.78 -9.20
N SER A 20 -5.65 -19.12 -9.20
CA SER A 20 -5.89 -17.90 -9.96
C SER A 20 -6.24 -16.74 -9.04
N TYR A 21 -6.01 -15.53 -9.51
CA TYR A 21 -6.41 -14.32 -8.80
C TYR A 21 -7.16 -13.36 -9.72
N LEU A 22 -8.08 -12.61 -9.14
CA LEU A 22 -8.78 -11.50 -9.78
C LEU A 22 -8.39 -10.19 -9.12
N ARG A 23 -8.28 -9.15 -9.94
CA ARG A 23 -8.24 -7.76 -9.48
C ARG A 23 -9.56 -7.11 -9.83
N LEU A 24 -10.30 -6.69 -8.81
CA LEU A 24 -11.53 -5.94 -8.96
C LEU A 24 -11.24 -4.48 -8.69
N HIS A 25 -11.56 -3.63 -9.65
CA HIS A 25 -11.61 -2.19 -9.46
C HIS A 25 -13.00 -1.82 -8.96
N LEU A 26 -13.16 -1.71 -7.64
CA LEU A 26 -14.48 -1.61 -7.03
C LEU A 26 -15.22 -0.32 -7.45
N MET A 27 -14.51 0.78 -7.67
CA MET A 27 -15.13 2.04 -8.14
C MET A 27 -15.62 2.01 -9.59
N LEU A 28 -14.98 1.21 -10.44
CA LEU A 28 -15.37 1.06 -11.84
C LEU A 28 -16.30 -0.14 -12.04
N ASN A 29 -16.64 -0.84 -10.95
CA ASN A 29 -17.35 -2.12 -10.93
C ASN A 29 -16.87 -3.09 -12.04
N SER A 30 -15.56 -3.14 -12.25
CA SER A 30 -14.96 -3.88 -13.37
C SER A 30 -13.76 -4.71 -12.91
N MET A 31 -13.54 -5.81 -13.61
CA MET A 31 -12.32 -6.60 -13.45
C MET A 31 -11.18 -5.94 -14.21
N TYR A 32 -10.04 -5.78 -13.54
CA TYR A 32 -8.81 -5.40 -14.22
C TYR A 32 -8.23 -6.62 -14.93
N GLY A 33 -8.65 -6.83 -16.18
CA GLY A 33 -8.24 -7.96 -17.00
C GLY A 33 -8.98 -9.26 -16.69
N LYS A 34 -8.50 -10.37 -17.25
CA LYS A 34 -8.99 -11.73 -16.98
C LYS A 34 -8.32 -12.28 -15.70
N PRO A 35 -8.94 -13.27 -15.03
CA PRO A 35 -8.25 -14.02 -13.98
C PRO A 35 -6.88 -14.49 -14.47
N ASP A 36 -5.85 -14.23 -13.68
CA ASP A 36 -4.47 -14.57 -14.02
C ASP A 36 -3.98 -15.63 -13.02
N LEU A 37 -2.99 -16.42 -13.43
CA LEU A 37 -2.47 -17.49 -12.59
C LEU A 37 -1.62 -16.89 -11.48
N ILE A 38 -1.81 -17.35 -10.25
CA ILE A 38 -1.02 -16.89 -9.10
C ILE A 38 0.47 -17.06 -9.38
N GLN A 39 0.87 -18.16 -10.01
CA GLN A 39 2.26 -18.46 -10.35
C GLN A 39 2.90 -17.49 -11.37
N THR A 40 2.14 -16.69 -12.12
CA THR A 40 2.72 -15.71 -13.06
C THR A 40 3.32 -14.51 -12.33
N LYS A 41 2.80 -14.19 -11.12
CA LYS A 41 3.23 -13.05 -10.30
C LYS A 41 3.78 -13.44 -8.93
N TRP A 42 3.33 -14.57 -8.39
CA TRP A 42 3.67 -15.13 -7.07
C TRP A 42 4.11 -16.59 -7.21
N LYS A 43 5.31 -16.80 -7.78
CA LYS A 43 5.93 -18.12 -7.93
C LYS A 43 6.12 -18.78 -6.56
N GLY A 44 5.77 -20.06 -6.46
CA GLY A 44 5.93 -20.84 -5.23
C GLY A 44 4.90 -20.55 -4.13
N VAL A 45 3.89 -19.72 -4.39
CA VAL A 45 2.79 -19.47 -3.46
C VAL A 45 1.58 -20.32 -3.84
N THR A 46 1.04 -21.06 -2.86
CA THR A 46 -0.17 -21.86 -3.03
C THR A 46 -1.22 -21.43 -2.03
N PHE A 47 -2.41 -21.08 -2.53
CA PHE A 47 -3.56 -20.73 -1.71
C PHE A 47 -4.45 -21.96 -1.55
N ASN A 48 -4.45 -22.56 -0.36
CA ASN A 48 -5.25 -23.77 -0.10
C ASN A 48 -6.73 -23.49 0.20
N LYS A 49 -7.09 -22.20 0.34
CA LYS A 49 -8.44 -21.69 0.62
C LYS A 49 -8.69 -20.44 -0.22
N ILE A 50 -9.96 -20.09 -0.43
CA ILE A 50 -10.31 -18.78 -1.04
C ILE A 50 -9.92 -17.69 -0.04
N GLN A 51 -9.16 -16.69 -0.49
CA GLN A 51 -8.70 -15.57 0.33
C GLN A 51 -8.84 -14.27 -0.47
N ALA A 52 -9.08 -13.15 0.23
CA ALA A 52 -9.19 -11.86 -0.41
C ALA A 52 -8.34 -10.82 0.34
N ALA A 53 -7.65 -9.96 -0.40
CA ALA A 53 -6.97 -8.79 0.15
C ALA A 53 -7.63 -7.55 -0.47
N VAL A 54 -8.19 -6.68 0.38
CA VAL A 54 -8.86 -5.46 -0.06
C VAL A 54 -7.90 -4.29 0.12
N SER A 55 -7.53 -3.63 -0.98
CA SER A 55 -6.93 -2.30 -0.95
C SER A 55 -8.05 -1.28 -1.04
N VAL A 56 -8.38 -0.68 0.10
CA VAL A 56 -9.49 0.28 0.22
C VAL A 56 -8.97 1.71 0.12
N ASP A 57 -9.69 2.54 -0.64
CA ASP A 57 -9.55 4.00 -0.60
C ASP A 57 -9.80 4.45 0.83
N ILE A 58 -8.97 5.36 1.33
CA ILE A 58 -9.09 5.90 2.69
C ILE A 58 -10.40 6.65 2.93
N ASN A 59 -11.02 7.21 1.90
CA ASN A 59 -12.35 7.78 1.95
C ASN A 59 -13.45 6.69 2.03
N ALA A 60 -13.18 5.50 1.49
CA ALA A 60 -14.04 4.31 1.62
C ALA A 60 -13.80 3.52 2.92
N LEU A 61 -12.71 3.79 3.64
CA LEU A 61 -12.48 3.32 5.02
C LEU A 61 -13.33 4.08 6.06
N GLY A 62 -14.14 5.04 5.61
CA GLY A 62 -14.95 5.88 6.47
C GLY A 62 -14.14 7.00 7.11
N THR A 63 -14.73 8.19 7.12
CA THR A 63 -14.29 9.33 7.93
C THR A 63 -14.48 9.10 9.43
N ASP A 64 -15.10 7.98 9.80
CA ASP A 64 -15.43 7.66 11.16
C ASP A 64 -14.20 7.15 11.89
N ILE A 65 -13.76 7.97 12.84
CA ILE A 65 -12.66 7.75 13.79
C ILE A 65 -12.82 6.45 14.62
N ASN A 66 -13.96 5.77 14.49
CA ASN A 66 -14.36 4.54 15.18
C ASN A 66 -14.45 3.30 14.26
N GLY A 67 -14.07 3.41 12.98
CA GLY A 67 -14.07 2.28 12.04
C GLY A 67 -12.96 1.28 12.35
N SER A 68 -13.33 0.10 12.84
CA SER A 68 -12.39 -1.03 13.00
C SER A 68 -12.08 -1.62 11.61
N CYS A 69 -10.84 -1.49 11.16
CA CYS A 69 -10.38 -2.28 10.01
C CYS A 69 -10.36 -3.77 10.38
N GLY A 70 -10.50 -4.67 9.41
CA GLY A 70 -10.47 -6.13 9.64
C GLY A 70 -9.09 -6.72 9.99
N GLY A 71 -8.08 -5.88 10.26
CA GLY A 71 -6.69 -6.24 10.55
C GLY A 71 -6.03 -5.27 11.53
N THR A 72 -4.70 -5.16 11.53
CA THR A 72 -4.01 -4.17 12.39
C THR A 72 -3.97 -2.83 11.69
N CYS A 73 -4.67 -1.81 12.20
CA CYS A 73 -4.57 -0.44 11.71
C CYS A 73 -4.29 0.54 12.83
N GLY A 74 -3.87 1.74 12.44
CA GLY A 74 -3.65 2.84 13.36
C GLY A 74 -3.33 4.14 12.66
N THR A 75 -3.04 5.15 13.47
CA THR A 75 -2.55 6.44 13.02
C THR A 75 -1.18 6.72 13.61
N ASN A 76 -0.40 7.57 12.96
CA ASN A 76 0.89 8.02 13.43
C ASN A 76 1.16 9.44 12.93
N ASN A 77 1.37 10.38 13.85
CA ASN A 77 1.56 11.80 13.51
C ASN A 77 3.05 12.22 13.50
N THR A 78 3.97 11.27 13.66
CA THR A 78 5.42 11.51 13.62
C THR A 78 6.00 11.33 12.21
N GLY A 79 5.15 11.06 11.21
CA GLY A 79 5.57 10.80 9.84
C GLY A 79 6.31 9.48 9.63
N LYS A 80 6.41 8.60 10.63
CA LYS A 80 7.17 7.34 10.50
C LYS A 80 6.50 6.19 11.21
N HIS A 81 6.28 5.08 10.52
CA HIS A 81 5.74 3.87 11.11
C HIS A 81 6.48 2.62 10.64
N CYS A 82 6.57 1.62 11.51
CA CYS A 82 7.31 0.39 11.28
C CYS A 82 6.39 -0.83 11.27
N PHE A 83 6.59 -1.71 10.30
CA PHE A 83 5.91 -2.98 10.14
C PHE A 83 6.90 -4.13 10.33
N LYS A 84 6.39 -5.27 10.79
CA LYS A 84 7.14 -6.52 10.85
C LYS A 84 6.73 -7.41 9.68
N LEU A 85 7.56 -7.50 8.66
CA LEU A 85 7.41 -8.47 7.56
C LEU A 85 8.13 -9.77 7.92
N PRO A 86 7.82 -10.88 7.22
CA PRO A 86 8.60 -12.11 7.31
C PRO A 86 10.08 -11.89 7.03
N HIS A 87 10.94 -12.71 7.63
CA HIS A 87 12.39 -12.64 7.47
C HIS A 87 12.81 -12.87 5.99
N SER A 88 13.69 -12.02 5.48
CA SER A 88 14.27 -12.12 4.12
C SER A 88 13.25 -12.28 2.99
N ILE A 89 12.04 -11.75 3.14
CA ILE A 89 11.01 -11.80 2.11
C ILE A 89 11.18 -10.66 1.11
N ARG A 90 10.98 -10.95 -0.17
CA ARG A 90 10.88 -9.90 -1.18
C ARG A 90 9.52 -9.21 -1.10
N PHE A 91 9.51 -7.89 -1.11
CA PHE A 91 8.28 -7.09 -1.08
C PHE A 91 8.36 -5.94 -2.09
N GLY A 92 7.19 -5.55 -2.59
CA GLY A 92 7.02 -4.40 -3.47
C GLY A 92 6.63 -3.17 -2.68
N LEU A 93 7.03 -2.01 -3.16
CA LEU A 93 6.54 -0.71 -2.72
C LEU A 93 6.04 0.04 -3.95
N THR A 94 4.80 0.52 -3.90
CA THR A 94 4.26 1.47 -4.86
C THR A 94 3.88 2.75 -4.15
N ALA A 95 4.35 3.88 -4.66
CA ALA A 95 4.06 5.21 -4.11
C ALA A 95 3.23 6.04 -5.09
N TYR A 96 2.12 6.58 -4.61
CA TYR A 96 1.25 7.51 -5.32
C TYR A 96 1.28 8.88 -4.65
N VAL A 97 1.14 9.93 -5.43
CA VAL A 97 0.94 11.31 -4.94
C VAL A 97 -0.31 11.91 -5.54
N ASN A 98 -0.97 12.71 -4.72
CA ASN A 98 -2.16 13.45 -5.11
C ASN A 98 -2.11 14.91 -4.62
N THR A 99 -0.92 15.48 -4.55
CA THR A 99 -0.71 16.88 -4.19
C THR A 99 0.33 17.52 -5.11
N ASP A 100 -0.04 18.66 -5.69
CA ASP A 100 0.82 19.55 -6.47
C ASP A 100 1.19 20.82 -5.69
N ILE A 101 0.90 20.83 -4.39
CA ILE A 101 1.32 21.89 -3.47
C ILE A 101 2.60 21.45 -2.77
N HIS A 102 2.60 20.25 -2.19
CA HIS A 102 3.71 19.76 -1.38
C HIS A 102 4.50 18.66 -2.10
N GLN A 103 5.83 18.70 -2.00
CA GLN A 103 6.68 17.60 -2.45
C GLN A 103 6.68 16.49 -1.41
N GLN A 104 6.24 15.30 -1.81
CA GLN A 104 6.19 14.11 -0.97
C GLN A 104 7.54 13.40 -1.05
N THR A 105 8.14 13.13 0.11
CA THR A 105 9.38 12.34 0.22
C THR A 105 9.10 11.12 1.08
N ILE A 106 9.30 9.95 0.51
CA ILE A 106 9.10 8.65 1.14
C ILE A 106 10.47 8.00 1.32
N LYS A 107 10.89 7.82 2.56
CA LYS A 107 12.12 7.14 2.93
C LYS A 107 11.80 5.73 3.39
N VAL A 108 12.54 4.77 2.86
CA VAL A 108 12.39 3.35 3.18
C VAL A 108 13.54 2.94 4.07
N TYR A 109 13.22 2.40 5.24
CA TYR A 109 14.20 1.84 6.17
C TYR A 109 14.01 0.34 6.28
N ILE A 110 15.10 -0.41 6.24
CA ILE A 110 15.15 -1.86 6.49
C ILE A 110 16.17 -2.09 7.59
N ASP A 111 15.73 -2.72 8.68
CA ASP A 111 16.56 -2.95 9.87
C ASP A 111 17.23 -1.66 10.38
N ASP A 112 16.43 -0.58 10.44
CA ASP A 112 16.82 0.78 10.83
C ASP A 112 17.80 1.51 9.87
N LEU A 113 18.27 0.84 8.82
CA LEU A 113 19.09 1.46 7.78
C LEU A 113 18.20 2.11 6.72
N LEU A 114 18.49 3.38 6.38
CA LEU A 114 17.88 4.05 5.23
C LEU A 114 18.37 3.38 3.94
N VAL A 115 17.49 2.68 3.22
CA VAL A 115 17.84 1.95 2.00
C VAL A 115 17.46 2.69 0.73
N ASP A 116 16.41 3.51 0.76
CA ASP A 116 15.96 4.26 -0.40
C ASP A 116 15.20 5.53 0.00
N THR A 117 15.18 6.51 -0.90
CA THR A 117 14.41 7.75 -0.79
C THR A 117 13.75 8.04 -2.13
N VAL A 118 12.43 8.03 -2.13
CA VAL A 118 11.59 8.27 -3.31
C VAL A 118 10.88 9.60 -3.12
N THR A 119 10.96 10.48 -4.10
CA THR A 119 10.39 11.82 -4.00
C THR A 119 9.53 12.14 -5.22
N GLY A 120 8.36 12.71 -4.99
CA GLY A 120 7.43 13.03 -6.07
C GLY A 120 6.42 14.09 -5.68
N LYS A 121 5.80 14.67 -6.71
CA LYS A 121 4.77 15.71 -6.60
C LYS A 121 3.88 15.63 -7.82
N GLY A 122 2.59 15.90 -7.66
CA GLY A 122 1.60 15.85 -8.73
C GLY A 122 0.25 15.32 -8.26
N ILE A 123 -0.77 15.46 -9.12
CA ILE A 123 -2.12 14.97 -8.89
C ILE A 123 -2.27 13.59 -9.55
N SER A 124 -2.77 12.61 -8.79
CA SER A 124 -3.02 11.24 -9.27
C SER A 124 -1.84 10.60 -10.01
N HIS A 125 -0.62 10.78 -9.48
CA HIS A 125 0.63 10.37 -10.13
C HIS A 125 1.33 9.24 -9.37
N ILE A 126 1.90 8.28 -10.09
CA ILE A 126 2.76 7.25 -9.49
C ILE A 126 4.17 7.83 -9.40
N ILE A 127 4.72 7.96 -8.19
CA ILE A 127 6.11 8.38 -8.03
C ILE A 127 7.05 7.27 -8.51
N ASP A 128 6.84 6.06 -7.99
CA ASP A 128 7.74 4.94 -8.24
C ASP A 128 7.12 3.59 -7.87
N VAL A 129 7.72 2.53 -8.42
CA VAL A 129 7.46 1.13 -8.10
C VAL A 129 8.81 0.45 -7.85
N LYS A 130 9.07 0.05 -6.61
CA LYS A 130 10.34 -0.55 -6.18
C LYS A 130 10.13 -1.93 -5.59
N THR A 131 11.20 -2.71 -5.54
CA THR A 131 11.22 -4.01 -4.86
C THR A 131 12.43 -4.09 -3.94
N TYR A 132 12.23 -4.62 -2.74
CA TYR A 132 13.27 -4.77 -1.72
C TYR A 132 13.23 -6.17 -1.10
N THR A 133 14.21 -6.46 -0.25
CA THR A 133 14.26 -7.67 0.60
C THR A 133 14.26 -7.25 2.07
N SER A 134 13.43 -7.86 2.89
CA SER A 134 13.08 -7.35 4.23
C SER A 134 14.14 -7.49 5.33
N GLY A 135 15.30 -8.09 5.06
CA GLY A 135 16.32 -8.32 6.09
C GLY A 135 15.77 -9.12 7.28
N THR A 136 15.89 -8.58 8.50
CA THR A 136 15.31 -9.20 9.70
C THR A 136 13.77 -9.12 9.75
N GLY A 137 13.17 -8.36 8.84
CA GLY A 137 11.73 -8.13 8.73
C GLY A 137 11.28 -6.77 9.26
N LYS A 138 12.15 -5.93 9.82
CA LYS A 138 11.76 -4.61 10.32
C LYS A 138 11.79 -3.58 9.19
N ILE A 139 10.62 -3.15 8.74
CA ILE A 139 10.48 -2.16 7.66
C ILE A 139 9.85 -0.90 8.22
N CYS A 140 10.52 0.24 8.14
CA CYS A 140 9.92 1.52 8.52
C CYS A 140 9.77 2.42 7.31
N ILE A 141 8.59 3.02 7.17
CA ILE A 141 8.31 4.01 6.13
C ILE A 141 8.19 5.35 6.82
N GLU A 142 9.04 6.29 6.42
CA GLU A 142 8.99 7.69 6.85
C GLU A 142 8.54 8.55 5.67
N ILE A 143 7.55 9.41 5.89
CA ILE A 143 6.96 10.25 4.86
C ILE A 143 6.91 11.69 5.36
N THR A 144 7.47 12.58 4.56
CA THR A 144 7.50 14.02 4.81
C THR A 144 6.98 14.81 3.63
N GLY A 145 6.26 15.88 3.93
CA GLY A 145 5.78 16.89 2.98
C GLY A 145 6.58 18.18 3.14
N ASP A 146 7.30 18.59 2.11
CA ASP A 146 8.21 19.76 2.16
C ASP A 146 9.15 19.72 3.39
N GLY A 147 9.66 18.53 3.70
CA GLY A 147 10.57 18.29 4.82
C GLY A 147 9.92 18.20 6.21
N LYS A 148 8.60 18.34 6.33
CA LYS A 148 7.87 18.20 7.60
C LYS A 148 7.22 16.82 7.72
N PRO A 149 7.20 16.20 8.93
CA PRO A 149 6.52 14.92 9.13
C PRO A 149 5.05 14.98 8.75
N CYS A 150 4.58 14.00 7.98
CA CYS A 150 3.18 13.87 7.63
C CYS A 150 2.39 13.12 8.71
N LYS A 151 1.07 13.27 8.70
CA LYS A 151 0.17 12.37 9.42
C LYS A 151 -0.07 11.12 8.59
N LEU A 152 0.07 9.96 9.22
CA LEU A 152 -0.10 8.67 8.60
C LEU A 152 -1.34 7.99 9.17
N ARG A 153 -2.09 7.32 8.30
CA ARG A 153 -3.09 6.30 8.66
C ARG A 153 -2.75 5.05 7.88
N TYR A 154 -2.69 3.91 8.56
CA TYR A 154 -2.21 2.68 7.94
C TYR A 154 -3.08 1.48 8.28
N ALA A 155 -3.06 0.49 7.40
CA ALA A 155 -3.62 -0.83 7.61
C ALA A 155 -2.57 -1.89 7.23
N TYR A 156 -2.30 -2.81 8.14
CA TYR A 156 -1.36 -3.92 8.04
C TYR A 156 -2.14 -5.23 8.08
N ASN A 157 -2.09 -5.97 6.95
CA ASN A 157 -2.93 -7.15 6.73
C ASN A 157 -2.07 -8.34 6.23
N PRO A 158 -1.29 -8.99 7.10
CA PRO A 158 -0.67 -10.28 6.78
C PRO A 158 -1.73 -11.40 6.83
N LEU A 159 -1.71 -12.32 5.87
CA LEU A 159 -2.48 -13.56 5.89
C LEU A 159 -1.53 -14.71 6.26
N ASP A 160 -1.57 -15.18 7.51
CA ASP A 160 -0.64 -16.20 8.01
C ASP A 160 0.83 -15.90 7.65
N GLU A 161 1.26 -14.66 7.94
CA GLU A 161 2.57 -14.07 7.57
C GLU A 161 2.78 -13.77 6.08
N LYS A 162 2.26 -14.61 5.18
CA LYS A 162 2.32 -14.44 3.72
C LYS A 162 1.15 -15.13 2.98
N PRO A 163 0.53 -14.47 1.98
CA PRO A 163 0.86 -13.14 1.47
C PRO A 163 0.39 -12.03 2.43
N GLY A 164 0.90 -10.82 2.25
CA GLY A 164 0.45 -9.68 3.02
C GLY A 164 0.48 -8.39 2.22
N ALA A 165 -0.31 -7.44 2.67
CA ALA A 165 -0.34 -6.10 2.14
C ALA A 165 -0.39 -5.07 3.26
N THR A 166 0.15 -3.89 2.98
CA THR A 166 0.08 -2.74 3.86
C THR A 166 -0.19 -1.50 3.05
N ILE A 167 -1.06 -0.63 3.56
CA ILE A 167 -1.40 0.64 2.92
C ILE A 167 -1.17 1.74 3.95
N ILE A 168 -0.61 2.84 3.49
CA ILE A 168 -0.38 4.06 4.27
C ILE A 168 -0.98 5.21 3.49
N GLY A 169 -2.03 5.82 4.01
CA GLY A 169 -2.54 7.11 3.56
C GLY A 169 -1.87 8.24 4.34
N VAL A 170 -1.63 9.35 3.66
CA VAL A 170 -0.75 10.43 4.13
C VAL A 170 -1.46 11.77 4.02
N SER A 171 -1.39 12.58 5.07
CA SER A 171 -1.86 13.97 5.07
C SER A 171 -0.75 14.92 5.50
N ASN A 172 -0.53 15.98 4.73
CA ASN A 172 0.48 17.01 4.97
C ASN A 172 -0.03 18.17 5.83
N GLY A 173 -1.28 18.12 6.31
CA GLY A 173 -1.94 19.29 6.86
C GLY A 173 -3.03 19.02 7.90
N THR A 174 -3.98 19.96 7.95
CA THR A 174 -5.07 20.01 8.94
C THR A 174 -6.35 19.31 8.49
N ASN A 175 -6.51 19.11 7.18
CA ASN A 175 -7.71 18.53 6.56
C ASN A 175 -7.88 17.03 6.85
N ASN A 176 -6.84 16.31 7.31
CA ASN A 176 -6.88 14.91 7.74
C ASN A 176 -7.60 13.97 6.75
N ASN A 177 -7.47 14.25 5.45
CA ASN A 177 -8.07 13.46 4.36
C ASN A 177 -7.19 12.26 3.96
N TYR A 178 -5.91 12.29 4.31
CA TYR A 178 -4.94 11.20 4.12
C TYR A 178 -4.78 10.72 2.67
N ASP A 179 -4.98 11.61 1.70
CA ASP A 179 -4.91 11.31 0.27
C ASP A 179 -3.74 12.02 -0.43
N ASP A 180 -2.96 12.88 0.25
CA ASP A 180 -1.86 13.64 -0.35
C ASP A 180 -0.79 12.71 -0.96
N SER A 181 -0.56 11.57 -0.30
CA SER A 181 0.12 10.43 -0.90
C SER A 181 -0.44 9.11 -0.35
N VAL A 182 -0.26 8.04 -1.13
CA VAL A 182 -0.61 6.68 -0.73
C VAL A 182 0.56 5.76 -1.02
N VAL A 183 0.99 5.00 -0.01
CA VAL A 183 2.06 4.01 -0.15
C VAL A 183 1.47 2.62 0.08
N VAL A 184 1.75 1.70 -0.85
CA VAL A 184 1.33 0.31 -0.78
C VAL A 184 2.55 -0.59 -0.72
N LEU A 185 2.62 -1.45 0.29
CA LEU A 185 3.56 -2.55 0.38
C LEU A 185 2.82 -3.87 0.12
N ASN A 186 3.43 -4.79 -0.64
CA ASN A 186 2.85 -6.11 -0.86
C ASN A 186 3.91 -7.20 -0.95
N TRP A 187 3.63 -8.39 -0.38
CA TRP A 187 4.55 -9.52 -0.34
C TRP A 187 3.82 -10.87 -0.33
N PRO A 188 4.52 -11.99 -0.63
CA PRO A 188 5.86 -12.06 -1.22
C PRO A 188 5.84 -11.55 -2.66
N LEU A 189 7.00 -11.16 -3.18
CA LEU A 189 7.26 -11.12 -4.62
C LEU A 189 8.07 -12.35 -5.02
N SER A 190 7.84 -12.84 -6.25
CA SER A 190 8.61 -13.94 -6.85
C SER A 190 10.10 -13.62 -6.92
#